data_AF-A0A9D9TNF1-F1
#
_entry.id   AF-A0A9D9TNF1-F1
#
_cell.length_a   1.000
_cell.length_b   1.000
_cell.length_c   1.000
_cell.angle_alpha   90.00
_cell.angle_beta   90.00
_cell.angle_gamma   90.00
#
_symmetry.space_group_name_H-M   'P 1'
#
loop_
_entity.id
_entity.type
_entity.pdbx_description
1 polymer ?
#
loop_
_entity_poly.entity_id
_entity_poly.type
_entity_poly.pdbx_seq_one_letter_code
_entity_poly.pdbx_strand_id
1 'polypeptide(L)'
;GNPKNEPFYHYIKSYSPYDNVAAKDYPNMLITTGLHDSQVQYWEPAKWVAKLRAKKTNKKLLLFYCDMETGHGGASGRFKKFYEIAREYAFMLNLENINQ
;
A
#
# COMPACT_ATOMS: atom_id res chain seq x y z
N GLY A 1 9.80 18.70 -5.57
CA GLY A 1 9.59 18.76 -7.03
C GLY A 1 8.14 19.06 -7.32
N ASN A 2 7.84 19.77 -8.41
CA ASN A 2 6.46 20.06 -8.83
C ASN A 2 6.25 19.48 -10.23
N PRO A 3 5.39 18.47 -10.42
CA PRO A 3 5.17 17.86 -11.73
C PRO A 3 4.49 18.80 -12.74
N LYS A 4 4.09 20.01 -12.36
CA LYS A 4 3.69 21.07 -13.30
C LYS A 4 4.86 21.65 -14.09
N ASN A 5 6.10 21.47 -13.60
CA ASN A 5 7.30 21.91 -14.31
C ASN A 5 7.92 20.71 -15.04
N GLU A 6 8.13 20.84 -16.34
CA GLU A 6 8.52 19.73 -17.22
C GLU A 6 9.75 18.93 -16.74
N PRO A 7 10.88 19.55 -16.33
CA PRO A 7 12.03 18.77 -15.86
C PRO A 7 11.69 17.90 -14.64
N PHE A 8 10.86 18.43 -13.74
CA PHE A 8 10.42 17.69 -12.55
C PHE A 8 9.34 16.66 -12.88
N TYR A 9 8.49 16.90 -13.87
CA TYR A 9 7.52 15.91 -14.35
C TYR A 9 8.23 14.64 -14.78
N HIS A 10 9.21 14.75 -15.68
CA HIS A 10 9.95 13.59 -16.20
C HIS A 10 10.73 12.89 -15.10
N TYR A 11 11.34 13.67 -14.20
CA TYR A 11 12.05 13.12 -13.05
C TYR A 11 11.13 12.36 -12.08
N ILE A 12 9.99 12.93 -11.69
CA ILE A 12 9.03 12.27 -10.79
C ILE A 12 8.43 11.03 -11.45
N LYS A 13 8.10 11.12 -12.74
CA LYS A 13 7.53 10.00 -13.51
C LYS A 13 8.48 8.81 -13.61
N SER A 14 9.80 9.03 -13.64
CA SER A 14 10.78 7.95 -13.77
C SER A 14 10.77 6.98 -12.59
N TYR A 15 10.35 7.43 -11.40
CA TYR A 15 10.31 6.60 -10.18
C TYR A 15 8.93 6.46 -9.54
N SER A 16 7.92 7.20 -10.01
CA SER A 16 6.55 7.13 -9.47
C SER A 16 6.04 5.68 -9.41
N PRO A 17 5.69 5.16 -8.22
CA PRO A 17 5.25 3.77 -8.07
C PRO A 17 4.02 3.43 -8.91
N TYR A 18 3.10 4.38 -9.06
CA TYR A 18 1.88 4.19 -9.84
C TYR A 18 2.17 4.16 -11.34
N ASP A 19 2.99 5.07 -11.85
CA ASP A 19 3.29 5.17 -13.29
C ASP A 19 4.11 3.98 -13.78
N ASN A 20 4.99 3.45 -12.93
CA ASN A 20 5.90 2.35 -13.25
C ASN A 20 5.35 0.95 -12.95
N VAL A 21 4.03 0.80 -12.75
CA VAL A 21 3.40 -0.53 -12.72
C VAL A 21 3.39 -1.13 -14.12
N ALA A 22 4.00 -2.31 -14.26
CA ALA A 22 4.17 -3.05 -15.51
C ALA A 22 3.78 -4.53 -15.32
N ALA A 23 3.66 -5.28 -16.41
CA ALA A 23 3.38 -6.70 -16.34
C ALA A 23 4.61 -7.46 -15.82
N LYS A 24 4.60 -7.86 -14.54
CA LYS A 24 5.72 -8.57 -13.89
C LYS A 24 5.32 -9.29 -12.60
N ASP A 25 6.26 -10.07 -12.09
CA ASP A 25 6.11 -10.82 -10.86
C ASP A 25 6.38 -9.95 -9.62
N TYR A 26 5.33 -9.30 -9.13
CA TYR A 26 5.38 -8.53 -7.88
C TYR A 26 5.53 -9.42 -6.64
N PRO A 27 6.18 -8.96 -5.54
CA PRO A 27 6.29 -9.71 -4.29
C PRO A 27 4.93 -9.85 -3.59
N ASN A 28 4.89 -10.64 -2.52
CA ASN A 28 3.75 -10.61 -1.60
C ASN A 28 3.67 -9.21 -0.98
N MET A 29 2.50 -8.58 -0.99
CA MET A 29 2.32 -7.20 -0.47
C MET A 29 1.06 -7.09 0.37
N LEU A 30 1.20 -6.44 1.52
CA LEU A 30 0.12 -5.90 2.34
C LEU A 30 0.19 -4.37 2.25
N ILE A 31 -0.82 -3.76 1.64
CA ILE A 31 -0.91 -2.30 1.48
C ILE A 31 -1.97 -1.78 2.44
N THR A 32 -1.60 -0.85 3.32
CA THR A 32 -2.47 -0.27 4.34
C THR A 32 -2.69 1.22 4.10
N THR A 33 -3.87 1.73 4.51
CA THR A 33 -4.20 3.16 4.50
C THR A 33 -5.34 3.44 5.47
N GLY A 34 -5.62 4.71 5.76
CA GLY A 34 -6.78 5.16 6.54
C GLY A 34 -7.73 5.99 5.66
N LEU A 35 -9.04 5.76 5.80
CA LEU A 35 -10.08 6.47 5.04
C LEU A 35 -10.03 7.98 5.29
N HIS A 36 -9.71 8.38 6.52
CA HIS A 36 -9.69 9.78 6.95
C HIS A 36 -8.28 10.38 6.96
N ASP A 37 -7.33 9.78 6.21
CA ASP A 37 -5.99 10.34 6.09
C ASP A 37 -6.01 11.67 5.31
N SER A 38 -5.98 12.77 6.06
CA SER A 38 -5.96 14.12 5.53
C SER A 38 -4.64 14.53 4.89
N GLN A 39 -3.56 13.78 5.11
CA GLN A 39 -2.23 14.06 4.55
C GLN A 39 -2.00 13.30 3.25
N VAL A 40 -2.31 12.00 3.24
CA VAL A 40 -2.15 11.11 2.09
C VAL A 40 -3.43 10.32 1.87
N GLN A 41 -4.19 10.74 0.86
CA GLN A 41 -5.55 10.27 0.66
C GLN A 41 -5.62 8.79 0.27
N TYR A 42 -6.59 8.05 0.82
CA TYR A 42 -6.74 6.60 0.66
C TYR A 42 -6.83 6.13 -0.80
N TRP A 43 -7.29 6.99 -1.71
CA TRP A 43 -7.40 6.65 -3.13
C TRP A 43 -6.03 6.49 -3.81
N GLU A 44 -4.97 7.09 -3.26
CA GLU A 44 -3.60 6.96 -3.77
C GLU A 44 -3.11 5.49 -3.71
N PRO A 45 -3.15 4.79 -2.56
CA PRO A 45 -2.85 3.36 -2.53
C PRO A 45 -3.94 2.51 -3.19
N ALA A 46 -5.22 2.89 -3.13
CA ALA A 46 -6.30 2.11 -3.75
C ALA A 46 -6.15 2.00 -5.28
N LYS A 47 -5.87 3.11 -5.98
CA LYS A 47 -5.63 3.10 -7.44
C LYS A 47 -4.38 2.29 -7.78
N TRP A 48 -3.35 2.34 -6.95
CA TRP A 48 -2.12 1.57 -7.15
C TRP A 48 -2.35 0.07 -7.01
N VAL A 49 -3.05 -0.36 -5.95
CA VAL A 49 -3.47 -1.76 -5.76
C VAL A 49 -4.28 -2.26 -6.95
N ALA A 50 -5.24 -1.48 -7.44
CA ALA A 50 -6.04 -1.85 -8.60
C ALA A 50 -5.17 -2.09 -9.85
N LYS A 51 -4.23 -1.17 -10.13
CA LYS A 51 -3.29 -1.30 -11.26
C LYS A 51 -2.36 -2.50 -11.08
N LEU A 52 -1.84 -2.75 -9.86
CA LEU A 52 -1.02 -3.91 -9.53
C LEU A 52 -1.77 -5.23 -9.75
N ARG A 53 -3.03 -5.33 -9.28
CA ARG A 53 -3.88 -6.51 -9.49
C ARG A 53 -4.12 -6.79 -10.98
N ALA A 54 -4.31 -5.75 -11.78
CA ALA A 54 -4.50 -5.87 -13.22
C ALA A 54 -3.23 -6.25 -13.99
N LYS A 55 -2.03 -6.00 -13.43
CA LYS A 55 -0.75 -6.16 -14.14
C LYS A 55 0.13 -7.29 -13.61
N LYS A 56 -0.03 -7.73 -12.36
CA LYS A 56 0.80 -8.82 -11.82
C LYS A 56 0.64 -10.09 -12.64
N THR A 57 1.74 -10.78 -12.91
CA THR A 57 1.78 -12.02 -13.70
C THR A 57 1.76 -13.29 -12.86
N ASN A 58 1.83 -13.16 -11.54
CA ASN A 58 1.86 -14.27 -10.59
C ASN A 58 0.58 -14.35 -9.75
N LYS A 59 0.55 -15.34 -8.84
CA LYS A 59 -0.52 -15.54 -7.84
C LYS A 59 -0.10 -15.16 -6.41
N LYS A 60 1.00 -14.41 -6.22
CA LYS A 60 1.45 -13.94 -4.90
C LYS A 60 0.39 -13.04 -4.25
N LEU A 61 0.39 -13.01 -2.92
CA LEU A 61 -0.58 -12.28 -2.10
C LEU A 61 -0.48 -10.78 -2.39
N LEU A 62 -1.64 -10.16 -2.62
CA LEU A 62 -1.76 -8.70 -2.81
C LEU A 62 -3.00 -8.20 -2.07
N LEU A 63 -2.79 -7.93 -0.79
CA LEU A 63 -3.82 -7.52 0.15
C LEU A 63 -3.87 -5.99 0.26
N PHE A 64 -5.07 -5.47 0.43
CA PHE A 64 -5.32 -4.06 0.68
C PHE A 64 -6.23 -3.94 1.89
N TYR A 65 -5.78 -3.19 2.89
CA TYR A 65 -6.54 -2.88 4.09
C TYR A 65 -6.69 -1.36 4.19
N CYS A 66 -7.93 -0.89 4.10
CA CYS A 66 -8.28 0.48 4.42
C CYS A 66 -8.94 0.45 5.81
N ASP A 67 -8.30 1.11 6.77
CA ASP A 67 -8.94 1.36 8.04
C ASP A 67 -10.01 2.44 7.83
N MET A 68 -11.25 2.13 8.19
CA MET A 68 -12.38 3.03 7.92
C MET A 68 -12.51 4.15 8.96
N GLU A 69 -11.70 4.13 10.03
CA GLU A 69 -11.81 5.08 11.15
C GLU A 69 -10.58 5.97 11.30
N THR A 70 -9.44 5.61 10.70
CA THR A 70 -8.16 6.27 11.00
C THR A 70 -7.75 7.31 9.97
N GLY A 71 -6.94 8.26 10.43
CA GLY A 71 -6.21 9.22 9.60
C GLY A 71 -4.73 8.86 9.47
N HIS A 72 -3.89 9.85 9.16
CA HIS A 72 -2.47 9.63 8.87
C HIS A 72 -1.68 8.95 9.99
N GLY A 73 -2.01 9.29 11.24
CA GLY A 73 -1.32 8.75 12.42
C GLY A 73 -1.70 7.31 12.77
N GLY A 74 -2.54 6.66 11.96
CA GLY A 74 -3.10 5.36 12.27
C GLY A 74 -4.12 5.45 13.41
N ALA A 75 -4.36 4.31 14.06
CA ALA A 75 -5.41 4.23 15.06
C ALA A 75 -5.08 4.92 16.39
N SER A 76 -5.92 5.89 16.77
CA SER A 76 -5.87 6.52 18.09
C SER A 76 -6.54 5.61 19.13
N GLY A 77 -5.73 4.88 19.89
CA GLY A 77 -6.21 4.03 20.98
C GLY A 77 -5.12 3.12 21.51
N ARG A 78 -5.06 2.97 22.84
CA ARG A 78 -4.00 2.18 23.53
C ARG A 78 -3.81 0.79 22.91
N PHE A 79 -4.90 0.13 22.54
CA PHE A 79 -4.88 -1.22 22.00
C PHE A 79 -4.97 -1.30 20.47
N LYS A 80 -5.44 -0.23 19.79
CA LYS A 80 -5.64 -0.28 18.33
C LYS A 80 -4.33 -0.48 17.56
N LYS A 81 -3.24 0.14 18.04
CA LYS A 81 -1.88 -0.08 17.51
C LYS A 81 -1.45 -1.55 17.55
N PHE A 82 -1.87 -2.32 18.57
CA PHE A 82 -1.51 -3.74 18.64
C PHE A 82 -2.23 -4.58 17.58
N TYR A 83 -3.44 -4.20 17.17
CA TYR A 83 -4.12 -4.87 16.06
C TYR A 83 -3.44 -4.61 14.71
N GLU A 84 -2.93 -3.39 14.49
CA GLU A 84 -2.13 -3.05 13.31
C GLU A 84 -0.85 -3.89 13.27
N ILE A 85 -0.09 -3.91 14.38
CA ILE A 85 1.11 -4.74 14.52
C ILE A 85 0.78 -6.22 14.31
N ALA A 86 -0.25 -6.74 14.99
CA ALA A 86 -0.65 -8.14 14.86
C ALA A 86 -0.99 -8.51 13.39
N ARG A 87 -1.62 -7.60 12.63
CA ARG A 87 -1.91 -7.80 11.20
C ARG A 87 -0.64 -7.90 10.37
N GLU A 88 0.32 -7.00 10.58
CA GLU A 88 1.61 -7.00 9.87
C GLU A 88 2.39 -8.29 10.17
N TYR A 89 2.49 -8.68 11.44
CA TYR A 89 3.14 -9.91 11.85
C TYR A 89 2.41 -11.15 11.33
N ALA A 90 1.08 -11.20 11.40
CA ALA A 90 0.32 -12.31 10.85
C ALA A 90 0.56 -12.47 9.34
N PHE A 91 0.64 -11.36 8.59
CA PHE A 91 1.01 -11.40 7.18
C PHE A 91 2.41 -11.97 6.97
N MET A 92 3.42 -11.47 7.70
CA MET A 92 4.81 -11.95 7.58
C MET A 92 4.95 -13.43 7.98
N LEU A 93 4.40 -13.84 9.11
CA LEU A 93 4.47 -15.21 9.61
C LEU A 93 3.72 -16.19 8.69
N ASN A 94 2.60 -15.77 8.11
CA ASN A 94 1.88 -16.57 7.12
C ASN A 94 2.73 -16.85 5.87
N LEU A 95 3.55 -15.89 5.42
CA LEU A 95 4.46 -16.10 4.29
C LEU A 95 5.57 -17.11 4.60
N GLU A 96 5.97 -17.22 5.86
CA GLU A 96 6.96 -18.21 6.33
C GLU A 96 6.34 -19.59 6.64
N ASN A 97 5.04 -19.77 6.38
CA ASN A 97 4.28 -20.98 6.73
C ASN A 97 4.33 -21.33 8.23
N ILE A 98 4.51 -20.33 9.09
CA ILE A 98 4.41 -20.49 10.54
C ILE A 98 2.91 -20.45 10.87
N ASN A 99 2.29 -21.62 10.88
CA ASN A 99 0.91 -21.80 11.30
C ASN A 99 0.91 -22.02 12.82
N GLN A 100 0.17 -21.19 13.56
CA GLN A 100 -0.13 -21.41 14.99
C GLN A 100 -1.23 -22.46 15.15
#